data_AF-A0A369R0E7-F1
#
_entry.id   AF-A0A369R0E7-F1
#
_cell.length_a   1.000
_cell.length_b   1.000
_cell.length_c   1.000
_cell.angle_alpha   90.00
_cell.angle_beta   90.00
_cell.angle_gamma   90.00
#
_symmetry.space_group_name_H-M   'P 1'
#
loop_
_entity.id
_entity.type
_entity.pdbx_description
1 polymer ?
#
loop_
_entity_poly.entity_id
_entity_poly.type
_entity_poly.pdbx_seq_one_letter_code
_entity_poly.pdbx_strand_id
1 'polypeptide(L)' 'MDEQETADRIRAFATHCGRADTPPEATARNRGWLDAEGHPAEAGHDLVRALDEQGETRSVFRTVL' A
#
# COMPACT_ATOMS: atom_id res chain seq x y z
N MET A 1 3.81 -7.88 -10.57
CA MET A 1 3.31 -6.56 -10.20
C MET A 1 4.16 -5.53 -10.89
N ASP A 2 3.55 -4.64 -11.68
CA ASP A 2 4.24 -3.50 -12.25
C ASP A 2 4.26 -2.29 -11.28
N GLU A 3 5.03 -1.27 -11.62
CA GLU A 3 5.23 -0.09 -10.76
C GLU A 3 3.94 0.72 -10.55
N GLN A 4 3.08 0.80 -11.58
CA GLN A 4 1.80 1.49 -11.50
C GLN A 4 0.83 0.75 -10.57
N GLU A 5 0.77 -0.58 -10.69
CA GLU A 5 0.00 -1.44 -9.78
C GLU A 5 0.47 -1.26 -8.31
N THR A 6 1.78 -1.17 -8.08
CA THR A 6 2.36 -0.92 -6.75
C THR A 6 1.90 0.43 -6.20
N ALA A 7 2.02 1.50 -7.01
CA ALA A 7 1.63 2.85 -6.60
C ALA A 7 0.12 2.94 -6.27
N ASP A 8 -0.73 2.25 -7.02
CA ASP A 8 -2.17 2.25 -6.78
C ASP A 8 -2.54 1.49 -5.50
N ARG A 9 -1.86 0.39 -5.19
CA ARG A 9 -2.02 -0.31 -3.90
C ARG A 9 -1.59 0.56 -2.72
N ILE A 10 -0.48 1.30 -2.87
CA ILE A 10 -0.02 2.25 -1.85
C ILE A 10 -1.07 3.35 -1.63
N ARG A 11 -1.63 3.93 -2.69
CA ARG A 11 -2.69 4.97 -2.61
C ARG A 11 -3.95 4.43 -1.94
N ALA A 12 -4.38 3.21 -2.29
CA ALA A 12 -5.51 2.56 -1.64
C ALA A 12 -5.27 2.40 -0.13
N PHE A 13 -4.09 1.90 0.26
CA PHE A 13 -3.74 1.76 1.67
C PHE A 13 -3.65 3.12 2.39
N ALA A 14 -3.07 4.13 1.75
CA ALA A 14 -2.99 5.48 2.28
C ALA A 14 -4.38 6.12 2.49
N THR A 15 -5.38 5.77 1.67
CA THR A 15 -6.77 6.18 1.86
C THR A 15 -7.35 5.67 3.18
N HIS A 16 -7.02 4.44 3.58
CA HIS A 16 -7.49 3.84 4.83
C HIS A 16 -6.76 4.37 6.09
N CYS A 17 -5.53 4.86 5.93
CA CYS A 17 -4.69 5.31 7.04
C CYS A 17 -4.60 6.85 7.17
N GLY A 18 -5.04 7.58 6.16
CA GLY A 18 -5.04 9.03 6.10
C GLY A 18 -6.26 9.66 6.77
N ARG A 19 -6.25 10.99 6.88
CA ARG A 19 -7.44 11.77 7.24
C ARG A 19 -8.31 11.93 6.00
N ALA A 20 -9.64 12.00 6.19
CA ALA A 20 -10.59 12.15 5.09
C ALA A 20 -10.30 13.38 4.20
N ASP A 21 -9.79 14.47 4.78
CA ASP A 21 -9.47 15.70 4.05
C ASP A 21 -8.06 15.71 3.43
N THR A 22 -7.27 14.65 3.61
CA THR A 22 -5.90 14.56 3.07
C THR A 22 -5.88 13.64 1.85
N PRO A 23 -5.43 14.12 0.68
CA PRO A 23 -5.26 13.28 -0.49
C PRO A 23 -4.40 12.04 -0.16
N PRO A 24 -4.76 10.84 -0.64
CA PRO A 24 -4.02 9.62 -0.35
C PRO A 24 -2.54 9.71 -0.77
N GLU A 25 -2.27 10.38 -1.88
CA GLU A 25 -0.91 10.58 -2.37
C GLU A 25 -0.07 11.46 -1.44
N ALA A 26 -0.68 12.50 -0.84
CA ALA A 26 0.00 13.32 0.17
C ALA A 26 0.31 12.50 1.43
N THR A 27 -0.62 11.64 1.86
CA THR A 27 -0.39 10.72 2.98
C THR A 27 0.74 9.73 2.68
N ALA A 28 0.77 9.16 1.46
CA ALA A 28 1.79 8.23 1.03
C ALA A 28 3.19 8.89 0.94
N ARG A 29 3.28 10.10 0.37
CA ARG A 29 4.51 10.90 0.33
C ARG A 29 5.02 11.27 1.72
N ASN A 30 4.13 11.75 2.60
CA ASN A 30 4.48 12.09 3.98
C ASN A 30 5.01 10.89 4.78
N ARG A 31 4.65 9.67 4.37
CA ARG A 31 5.13 8.42 4.97
C ARG A 31 6.33 7.81 4.24
N GLY A 32 6.80 8.44 3.16
CA GLY A 32 7.92 7.95 2.37
C GLY A 32 7.62 6.69 1.55
N TRP A 33 6.34 6.38 1.29
CA TRP A 33 5.95 5.24 0.45
C TRP A 33 5.98 5.58 -1.03
N LEU A 34 5.70 6.84 -1.38
CA LEU A 34 5.87 7.38 -2.72
C LEU A 34 6.89 8.52 -2.69
N ASP A 35 7.62 8.69 -3.77
CA ASP A 35 8.49 9.84 -4.00
C ASP A 35 7.70 11.09 -4.45
N ALA A 36 8.42 12.16 -4.78
CA ALA A 36 7.82 13.40 -5.26
C ALA A 36 7.09 13.23 -6.61
N GLU A 37 7.57 12.32 -7.45
CA GLU A 37 7.03 12.01 -8.78
C GLU A 37 5.83 11.05 -8.72
N GLY A 38 5.62 10.41 -7.56
CA GLY A 38 4.55 9.45 -7.33
C GLY A 38 4.96 8.00 -7.58
N HIS A 39 6.25 7.72 -7.78
CA HIS A 39 6.77 6.36 -7.90
C HIS A 39 6.94 5.73 -6.51
N PRO A 40 6.79 4.39 -6.39
CA PRO A 40 7.07 3.68 -5.16
C PRO A 40 8.52 3.87 -4.71
N ALA A 41 8.70 4.28 -3.46
CA ALA A 41 10.00 4.21 -2.80
C ALA A 41 10.21 2.82 -2.18
N GLU A 42 11.42 2.53 -1.69
CA GLU A 42 11.77 1.26 -1.04
C GLU A 42 10.77 0.88 0.06
N ALA A 43 10.41 1.83 0.93
CA ALA A 43 9.42 1.62 1.99
C ALA A 43 8.00 1.35 1.45
N GLY A 44 7.67 1.84 0.25
CA GLY A 44 6.43 1.55 -0.44
C GLY A 44 6.37 0.11 -0.95
N HIS A 45 7.47 -0.41 -1.50
CA HIS A 45 7.58 -1.82 -1.88
C HIS A 45 7.48 -2.75 -0.66
N ASP A 46 8.14 -2.39 0.44
CA ASP A 46 8.06 -3.15 1.69
C ASP A 46 6.63 -3.20 2.25
N LEU A 47 5.90 -2.08 2.21
CA LEU A 47 4.50 -2.03 2.59
C LEU A 47 3.68 -3.02 1.77
N VAL A 48 3.81 -3.00 0.43
CA VAL A 48 3.00 -3.88 -0.42
C VAL A 48 3.34 -5.34 -0.20
N ARG A 49 4.61 -5.68 -0.03
CA ARG A 49 5.04 -7.04 0.34
C ARG A 49 4.40 -7.51 1.65
N ALA A 50 4.40 -6.65 2.68
CA ALA A 50 3.78 -6.99 3.96
C ALA A 50 2.25 -7.16 3.85
N LEU A 51 1.58 -6.41 2.96
CA LEU A 51 0.15 -6.59 2.68
C LEU A 51 -0.14 -7.92 1.97
N ASP A 52 0.72 -8.34 1.05
CA ASP A 52 0.62 -9.63 0.37
C ASP A 52 0.79 -10.80 1.35
N GLU A 53 1.81 -10.75 2.21
CA GLU A 53 2.04 -11.76 3.26
C GLU A 53 0.84 -11.89 4.23
N GLN A 54 0.18 -10.77 4.56
CA GLN A 54 -1.07 -10.79 5.33
C GLN A 54 -2.24 -11.41 4.56
N GLY A 55 -2.32 -11.18 3.24
CA GLY A 55 -3.31 -11.80 2.36
C GLY A 55 -3.17 -13.32 2.30
N GLU A 56 -1.95 -13.82 2.15
CA GLU A 56 -1.66 -15.26 2.18
C GLU A 56 -2.01 -15.88 3.53
N THR A 57 -1.68 -15.18 4.62
CA THR A 57 -2.06 -15.60 5.98
C THR A 57 -3.58 -15.68 6.15
N ARG A 58 -4.37 -14.76 5.58
CA ARG A 58 -5.85 -14.85 5.62
C ARG A 58 -6.41 -15.96 4.73
N SER A 59 -5.73 -16.32 3.65
CA SER A 59 -6.17 -17.37 2.73
C SER A 59 -6.12 -18.76 3.38
N VAL A 60 -5.07 -19.06 4.14
CA VAL A 60 -4.93 -20.37 4.83
C VAL A 60 -5.97 -20.63 5.92
N PHE A 61 -6.53 -19.59 6.54
CA PHE A 61 -7.61 -19.74 7.55
C PHE A 61 -9.02 -19.85 6.95
N ARG A 62 -9.20 -19.65 5.63
CA ARG A 62 -10.51 -19.72 4.98
C ARG A 62 -10.84 -21.11 4.39
N THR A 63 -9.93 -22.07 4.47
CA THR A 63 -10.13 -23.46 4.02
C THR A 63 -10.84 -24.35 5.06
N VAL A 64 -11.33 -23.79 6.17
CA VAL A 64 -12.11 -24.55 7.17
C VAL A 64 -13.50 -23.93 7.32
N LEU A 65 -14.35 -24.14 6.31
CA LEU A 65 -15.82 -24.07 6.43
C LEU A 65 -16.44 -25.16 5.55
#